data_AF-A0A2V9KSQ4-F1
#
_entry.id   AF-A0A2V9KSQ4-F1
#
_cell.length_a   1.000
_cell.length_b   1.000
_cell.length_c   1.000
_cell.angle_alpha   90.00
_cell.angle_beta   90.00
_cell.angle_gamma   90.00
#
_symmetry.space_group_name_H-M   'P 1'
#
loop_
_entity.id
_entity.type
_entity.pdbx_description
1 polymer ?
#
loop_
_entity_poly.entity_id
_entity_poly.type
_entity_poly.pdbx_seq_one_letter_code
_entity_poly.pdbx_strand_id
1 'polypeptide(L)' 'MLTDLDFGLDDGPIRAMTYSHDGFGLGHLRRTSSIARRLAQDAPGSSVIMLVGCSVGAFF' A
#
# COMPACT_ATOMS: atom_id res chain seq x y z
N MET A 1 -11.90 -22.69 -7.27
CA MET A 1 -10.54 -23.24 -7.52
C MET A 1 -9.66 -22.12 -8.09
N LEU A 2 -9.46 -21.05 -7.32
CA LEU A 2 -8.59 -19.90 -7.66
C LEU A 2 -8.41 -18.98 -6.42
N THR A 3 -8.47 -19.57 -5.21
CA THR A 3 -8.39 -18.87 -3.92
C THR A 3 -7.14 -19.20 -3.12
N ASP A 4 -6.30 -20.12 -3.63
CA ASP A 4 -5.16 -20.67 -2.88
C ASP A 4 -3.82 -20.23 -3.47
N LEU A 5 -3.72 -18.96 -3.88
CA LEU A 5 -2.43 -18.29 -3.91
C LEU A 5 -2.15 -17.85 -2.47
N ASP A 6 -1.65 -18.81 -1.68
CA ASP A 6 -1.01 -18.55 -0.40
C ASP A 6 0.29 -17.77 -0.69
N PHE A 7 0.16 -16.49 -1.00
CA PHE A 7 1.21 -15.54 -0.68
C PHE A 7 1.36 -15.67 0.83
N GLY A 8 2.47 -16.26 1.31
CA GLY A 8 2.74 -16.51 2.73
C GLY A 8 2.71 -15.23 3.56
N LEU A 9 1.51 -14.69 3.72
CA LEU A 9 1.14 -13.69 4.68
C LEU A 9 0.72 -14.56 5.85
N ASP A 10 1.67 -14.87 6.71
CA ASP A 10 1.38 -15.39 8.05
C ASP A 10 0.11 -14.66 8.55
N ASP A 11 -0.83 -15.35 9.23
CA ASP A 11 -2.06 -14.75 9.82
C ASP A 11 -1.79 -13.54 10.76
N GLY A 12 -0.51 -13.19 10.94
CA GLY A 12 -0.04 -11.98 11.57
C GLY A 12 -0.14 -10.71 10.72
N PRO A 13 0.34 -9.60 11.29
CA PRO A 13 0.20 -8.27 10.69
C PRO A 13 0.95 -8.13 9.36
N ILE A 14 0.28 -7.57 8.36
CA ILE A 14 0.83 -7.35 7.03
C ILE A 14 1.85 -6.21 7.07
N ARG A 15 3.04 -6.44 6.49
CA ARG A 15 4.06 -5.39 6.30
C ARG A 15 4.30 -5.22 4.82
N ALA A 16 3.76 -4.15 4.26
CA ALA A 16 3.84 -3.88 2.83
C ALA A 16 4.66 -2.62 2.53
N MET A 17 5.46 -2.67 1.47
CA MET A 17 6.05 -1.48 0.87
C MET A 17 5.46 -1.30 -0.53
N THR A 18 4.97 -0.10 -0.81
CA THR A 18 4.51 0.28 -2.14
C THR A 18 5.45 1.31 -2.73
N TYR A 19 5.82 1.13 -4.00
CA TYR A 19 6.63 2.09 -4.72
C TYR A 19 5.89 2.58 -5.96
N SER A 20 5.90 3.89 -6.18
CA SER A 20 5.48 4.49 -7.45
C SER A 20 6.51 5.49 -7.94
N HIS A 21 6.99 5.28 -9.17
CA HIS A 21 7.87 6.20 -9.90
C HIS A 21 7.07 7.38 -10.52
N ASP A 22 5.78 7.54 -10.19
CA ASP A 22 4.97 8.59 -10.79
C ASP A 22 5.64 9.97 -10.72
N GLY A 23 5.57 10.72 -11.82
CA GLY A 23 5.92 12.14 -11.86
C GLY A 23 4.90 12.96 -11.06
N PHE A 24 4.21 13.94 -11.63
CA PHE A 24 3.12 14.62 -10.89
C PHE A 24 1.90 13.73 -10.52
N GLY A 25 1.91 12.45 -10.90
CA GLY A 25 0.79 11.49 -10.86
C GLY A 25 0.06 11.32 -9.53
N LEU A 26 -0.82 12.29 -9.21
CA LEU A 26 -1.71 12.28 -8.05
C LEU A 26 -2.67 11.07 -8.04
N GLY A 27 -2.96 10.51 -9.22
CA GLY A 27 -3.84 9.36 -9.37
C GLY A 27 -3.27 8.11 -8.69
N HIS A 28 -1.99 7.81 -8.88
CA HIS A 28 -1.38 6.64 -8.25
C HIS A 28 -1.15 6.89 -6.77
N LEU A 29 -0.76 8.10 -6.36
CA LEU A 29 -0.71 8.48 -4.95
C LEU A 29 -2.05 8.27 -4.24
N ARG A 30 -3.14 8.87 -4.77
CA ARG A 30 -4.48 8.73 -4.17
C ARG A 30 -4.92 7.26 -4.10
N ARG A 31 -4.65 6.48 -5.14
CA ARG A 31 -5.00 5.06 -5.17
C ARG A 31 -4.20 4.28 -4.13
N THR A 32 -2.89 4.47 -4.07
CA THR A 32 -1.99 3.79 -3.13
C THR A 32 -2.32 4.16 -1.69
N SER A 33 -2.55 5.44 -1.39
CA SER A 33 -3.01 5.88 -0.05
C SER A 33 -4.36 5.26 0.32
N SER A 34 -5.29 5.14 -0.64
CA SER A 34 -6.59 4.51 -0.39
C SER A 34 -6.47 3.01 -0.09
N ILE A 35 -5.58 2.30 -0.79
CA ILE A 35 -5.31 0.87 -0.54
C ILE A 35 -4.63 0.71 0.83
N ALA A 36 -3.61 1.52 1.11
CA ALA A 36 -2.89 1.49 2.39
C ALA A 36 -3.81 1.77 3.58
N ARG A 37 -4.68 2.78 3.44
CA ARG A 37 -5.69 3.10 4.45
C ARG A 37 -6.63 1.92 4.68
N ARG A 38 -7.12 1.29 3.61
CA ARG A 38 -8.04 0.16 3.74
C ARG A 38 -7.35 -1.04 4.41
N LEU A 39 -6.09 -1.31 4.07
CA LEU A 39 -5.31 -2.37 4.71
C LEU A 39 -5.13 -2.13 6.20
N ALA A 40 -4.79 -0.90 6.61
CA ALA A 40 -4.63 -0.54 8.02
C ALA A 40 -5.95 -0.62 8.81
N GLN A 41 -7.10 -0.45 8.14
CA GLN A 41 -8.42 -0.60 8.75
C GLN A 41 -8.84 -2.07 8.88
N ASP A 42 -8.62 -2.87 7.84
CA ASP A 42 -9.11 -4.25 7.77
C ASP A 42 -8.19 -5.23 8.53
N ALA A 43 -6.90 -4.89 8.71
CA ALA A 43 -5.90 -5.74 9.36
C ALA A 43 -5.13 -4.99 10.47
N PRO A 44 -5.66 -4.93 11.70
CA PRO A 44 -5.00 -4.25 12.82
C PRO A 44 -3.57 -4.77 13.08
N GLY A 45 -2.64 -3.86 13.34
CA GLY A 45 -1.21 -4.17 13.53
C GLY A 45 -0.40 -4.21 12.22
N SER A 46 -1.07 -4.16 11.06
CA SER A 46 -0.40 -4.04 9.76
C SER A 46 0.19 -2.65 9.56
N SER A 47 1.22 -2.57 8.72
CA SER A 47 1.93 -1.33 8.39
C SER A 47 2.23 -1.25 6.89
N VAL A 48 2.15 -0.03 6.35
CA VAL A 48 2.45 0.25 4.94
C VAL A 48 3.45 1.40 4.86
N ILE A 49 4.52 1.20 4.10
CA ILE A 49 5.46 2.25 3.71
C ILE A 49 5.21 2.61 2.26
N MET A 50 4.95 3.89 1.99
CA MET A 50 4.80 4.42 0.63
C MET A 50 6.06 5.16 0.22
N LEU A 51 6.81 4.61 -0.74
CA LEU A 51 7.95 5.29 -1.36
C LEU A 51 7.48 5.93 -2.67
N VAL A 52 7.66 7.24 -2.79
CA VAL A 52 7.14 8.02 -3.92
C VAL A 52 8.26 8.80 -4.57
N GLY A 53 8.40 8.65 -5.89
CA GLY A 53 9.38 9.36 -6.71
C GLY A 53 8.92 10.74 -7.21
N CYS A 54 7.94 11.39 -6.55
CA CYS A 54 7.37 12.66 -7.01
C CYS A 54 7.59 13.82 -6.03
N SER A 55 7.59 15.04 -6.55
CA SER A 55 7.72 16.28 -5.77
C SER A 55 6.52 16.56 -4.84
N VAL A 56 5.38 15.90 -5.05
CA VAL A 56 4.13 16.10 -4.28
C VAL A 56 3.92 15.01 -3.22
N GLY A 57 4.87 14.11 -3.02
CA GLY A 57 4.73 12.97 -2.11
C GLY A 57 4.45 13.36 -0.65
N ALA A 58 4.83 14.57 -0.22
CA ALA A 58 4.65 15.03 1.17
C ALA A 58 3.21 15.39 1.56
N PHE A 59 2.27 15.44 0.62
CA PHE A 59 0.88 15.89 0.88
C PHE A 59 -0.11 14.74 1.15
N PHE A 60 0.33 13.48 1.12
CA PHE A 60 -0.50 12.28 1.20
C PHE A 60 0.06 11.26 2.19
#